data_AF-A0A4V2J4T9-F1
#
_entry.id   AF-A0A4V2J4T9-F1
#
_cell.length_a   1.000
_cell.length_b   1.000
_cell.length_c   1.000
_cell.angle_alpha   90.00
_cell.angle_beta   90.00
_cell.angle_gamma   90.00
#
_symmetry.space_group_name_H-M   'P 1'
#
loop_
_entity.id
_entity.type
_entity.pdbx_description
1 polymer ?
#
loop_
_entity_poly.entity_id
_entity_poly.type
_entity_poly.pdbx_seq_one_letter_code
_entity_poly.pdbx_strand_id
1 'polypeptide(L)'
;MNEKQAAVWQKKRQLGKIKYAVFYGLMPWGIILAIVFSLLEFTTQGVINWRWIIARLIVFGFIGFFLAGIRWNTSEQKFKLHQSGAK
;
A
#
# COMPACT_ATOMS: atom_id res chain seq x y z
N MET A 1 20.25 -1.18 2.77
CA MET A 1 19.52 0.06 3.11
C MET A 1 20.59 1.04 3.54
N ASN A 2 20.58 2.27 3.04
CA ASN A 2 21.61 3.27 3.39
C ASN A 2 21.26 3.94 4.74
N GLU A 3 22.22 4.53 5.47
CA GLU A 3 21.99 5.13 6.80
C GLU A 3 20.89 6.20 6.79
N LYS A 4 20.87 7.04 5.74
CA LYS A 4 19.79 8.03 5.53
C LYS A 4 18.41 7.38 5.40
N GLN A 5 18.33 6.22 4.75
CA GLN A 5 17.08 5.47 4.60
C GLN A 5 16.67 4.81 5.92
N ALA A 6 17.64 4.33 6.71
CA ALA A 6 17.43 3.76 8.04
C ALA A 6 16.81 4.80 9.01
N ALA A 7 17.35 6.02 9.04
CA ALA A 7 16.82 7.12 9.86
C ALA A 7 15.39 7.54 9.45
N VAL A 8 15.13 7.65 8.14
CA VAL A 8 13.79 7.95 7.62
C VAL A 8 12.80 6.83 7.96
N TRP A 9 13.24 5.56 7.86
CA TRP A 9 12.41 4.42 8.23
C TRP A 9 12.13 4.37 9.73
N GLN A 10 13.10 4.72 10.58
CA GLN A 10 12.91 4.80 12.01
C GLN A 10 11.83 5.83 12.39
N LYS A 11 11.84 7.02 11.76
CA LYS A 11 10.74 8.01 11.90
C LYS A 11 9.40 7.44 11.42
N LYS A 12 9.37 6.75 10.28
CA LYS A 12 8.15 6.10 9.76
C LYS A 12 7.66 4.96 10.66
N ARG A 13 8.56 4.28 11.38
CA ARG A 13 8.24 3.19 12.30
C ARG A 13 7.43 3.65 13.50
N GLN A 14 7.70 4.86 14.00
CA GLN A 14 7.00 5.44 15.16
C GLN A 14 5.51 5.72 14.91
N LEU A 15 5.08 5.87 13.64
CA LEU A 15 3.66 6.03 13.29
C LEU A 15 2.83 4.77 13.56
N GLY A 16 3.47 3.60 13.68
CA GLY A 16 2.81 2.31 13.89
C GLY A 16 2.35 1.63 12.60
N LYS A 17 2.39 0.29 12.60
CA LYS A 17 2.16 -0.57 11.44
C LYS A 17 0.79 -0.32 10.77
N ILE A 18 -0.26 -0.10 11.56
CA ILE A 18 -1.62 0.11 11.07
C ILE A 18 -1.76 1.46 10.36
N LYS A 19 -1.28 2.56 10.98
CA LYS A 19 -1.34 3.89 10.36
C LYS A 19 -0.50 3.97 9.09
N TYR A 20 0.66 3.30 9.06
CA TYR A 20 1.46 3.18 7.85
C TYR A 20 0.73 2.40 6.75
N ALA A 21 0.12 1.26 7.09
CA ALA A 21 -0.63 0.47 6.12
C ALA A 21 -1.82 1.24 5.53
N VAL A 22 -2.50 2.07 6.33
CA VAL A 22 -3.59 2.94 5.85
C VAL A 22 -3.06 4.06 4.96
N PHE A 23 -2.04 4.82 5.40
CA PHE A 23 -1.54 5.97 4.63
C PHE A 23 -0.76 5.60 3.38
N TYR A 24 0.06 4.55 3.43
CA TYR A 24 0.95 4.16 2.34
C TYR A 24 0.47 2.94 1.55
N GLY A 25 -0.57 2.25 2.04
CA GLY A 25 -1.21 1.14 1.34
C GLY A 25 -2.56 1.52 0.78
N LEU A 26 -3.52 1.74 1.66
CA LEU A 26 -4.91 1.96 1.29
C LEU A 26 -5.08 3.22 0.43
N MET A 27 -4.41 4.32 0.81
CA MET A 27 -4.57 5.61 0.14
C MET A 27 -4.04 5.62 -1.33
N PRO A 28 -2.79 5.23 -1.62
CA PRO A 28 -2.30 5.23 -3.00
C PRO A 28 -2.90 4.11 -3.85
N TRP A 29 -3.09 2.90 -3.30
CA TRP A 29 -3.66 1.79 -4.08
C TRP A 29 -5.14 1.97 -4.36
N GLY A 30 -5.92 2.46 -3.40
CA GLY A 30 -7.33 2.76 -3.61
C GLY A 30 -7.54 3.77 -4.73
N ILE A 31 -6.72 4.84 -4.76
CA ILE A 31 -6.79 5.89 -5.80
C ILE A 31 -6.33 5.35 -7.16
N ILE A 32 -5.17 4.69 -7.24
CA ILE A 32 -4.64 4.17 -8.52
C ILE A 32 -5.60 3.14 -9.12
N LEU A 33 -6.13 2.23 -8.31
CA LEU A 33 -7.07 1.20 -8.79
C LEU A 33 -8.42 1.79 -9.17
N ALA A 34 -8.91 2.81 -8.45
CA ALA A 34 -10.12 3.53 -8.84
C ALA A 34 -9.96 4.22 -10.21
N ILE A 35 -8.80 4.79 -10.50
CA ILE A 35 -8.49 5.40 -11.81
C ILE A 35 -8.42 4.33 -12.90
N VAL A 36 -7.66 3.26 -12.69
CA VAL A 36 -7.49 2.16 -13.67
C VAL A 36 -8.83 1.50 -13.99
N PHE A 37 -9.66 1.22 -12.98
CA PHE A 37 -10.95 0.59 -13.19
C PHE A 37 -12.01 1.53 -13.76
N SER A 38 -11.98 2.83 -13.41
CA SER A 38 -12.80 3.83 -14.09
C SER A 38 -12.46 3.89 -15.58
N LEU A 39 -11.16 3.82 -15.94
CA LEU A 39 -10.72 3.78 -17.34
C LEU A 39 -11.18 2.49 -18.06
N LEU A 40 -11.05 1.34 -17.40
CA LEU A 40 -11.47 0.05 -17.95
C LEU A 40 -12.99 -0.03 -18.14
N GLU A 41 -13.79 0.42 -17.18
CA GLU A 41 -15.25 0.41 -17.28
C GLU A 41 -15.74 1.37 -18.37
N PHE A 42 -15.10 2.55 -18.48
CA PHE A 42 -15.35 3.49 -19.57
C PHE A 42 -15.07 2.89 -20.95
N THR A 43 -14.04 2.05 -21.07
CA THR A 43 -13.68 1.41 -22.35
C THR A 43 -14.47 0.13 -22.66
N THR A 44 -14.92 -0.64 -21.65
CA THR A 44 -15.59 -1.93 -21.87
C THR A 44 -17.11 -1.88 -21.86
N GLN A 45 -17.73 -1.05 -21.02
CA GLN A 45 -19.17 -1.16 -20.79
C GLN A 45 -19.95 0.08 -21.25
N GLY A 46 -19.37 1.28 -21.26
CA GLY A 46 -20.08 2.51 -21.60
C GLY A 46 -21.25 2.86 -20.66
N VAL A 47 -21.54 2.02 -19.66
CA VAL A 47 -22.58 2.19 -18.64
C VAL A 47 -21.98 1.84 -17.28
N ILE A 48 -22.13 2.72 -16.30
CA ILE A 48 -21.55 2.55 -14.96
C ILE A 48 -22.52 1.74 -14.09
N ASN A 49 -22.09 0.56 -13.63
CA ASN A 49 -22.95 -0.31 -12.83
C ASN A 49 -22.57 -0.22 -11.33
N TRP A 50 -23.40 0.45 -10.55
CA TRP A 50 -23.09 0.84 -9.16
C TRP A 50 -22.73 -0.33 -8.23
N ARG A 51 -23.31 -1.52 -8.47
CA ARG A 51 -22.98 -2.74 -7.69
C ARG A 51 -21.55 -3.21 -7.90
N TRP A 52 -21.03 -3.06 -9.12
CA TRP A 52 -19.67 -3.47 -9.47
C TRP A 52 -18.61 -2.52 -8.88
N ILE A 53 -18.94 -1.24 -8.74
CA ILE A 53 -18.07 -0.26 -8.07
C ILE A 53 -17.82 -0.65 -6.61
N ILE A 54 -18.88 -1.02 -5.87
CA ILE A 54 -18.77 -1.40 -4.45
C ILE A 54 -17.90 -2.66 -4.29
N ALA A 55 -18.12 -3.67 -5.11
CA ALA A 55 -17.31 -4.90 -5.09
C ALA A 55 -15.82 -4.60 -5.35
N ARG A 56 -15.51 -3.71 -6.30
CA ARG A 56 -14.15 -3.27 -6.59
C ARG A 56 -13.50 -2.54 -5.43
N LEU A 57 -14.22 -1.60 -4.78
CA LEU A 57 -13.71 -0.89 -3.62
C LEU A 57 -13.33 -1.84 -2.48
N ILE A 58 -14.14 -2.88 -2.25
CA ILE A 58 -13.85 -3.90 -1.23
C ILE A 58 -12.60 -4.70 -1.63
N VAL A 59 -12.57 -5.30 -2.82
CA VAL A 59 -11.45 -6.13 -3.28
C VAL A 59 -10.14 -5.34 -3.32
N PHE A 60 -10.16 -4.12 -3.86
CA PHE A 60 -8.98 -3.27 -3.95
C PHE A 60 -8.56 -2.69 -2.60
N GLY A 61 -9.51 -2.41 -1.70
CA GLY A 61 -9.21 -2.06 -0.32
C GLY A 61 -8.43 -3.17 0.37
N PHE A 62 -8.86 -4.43 0.21
CA PHE A 62 -8.15 -5.60 0.75
C PHE A 62 -6.76 -5.77 0.12
N ILE A 63 -6.64 -5.71 -1.20
CA ILE A 63 -5.35 -5.85 -1.90
C ILE A 63 -4.37 -4.75 -1.46
N GLY A 64 -4.81 -3.49 -1.45
CA GLY A 64 -3.99 -2.34 -1.03
C GLY A 64 -3.53 -2.46 0.42
N PHE A 65 -4.39 -2.95 1.31
CA PHE A 65 -4.06 -3.22 2.70
C PHE A 65 -2.98 -4.32 2.84
N PHE A 66 -3.15 -5.44 2.14
CA PHE A 66 -2.19 -6.56 2.17
C PHE A 66 -0.82 -6.15 1.60
N LEU A 67 -0.79 -5.46 0.46
CA LEU A 67 0.45 -4.99 -0.15
C LEU A 67 1.21 -4.01 0.75
N ALA A 68 0.51 -3.13 1.46
CA ALA A 68 1.10 -2.26 2.48
C ALA A 68 1.76 -3.06 3.61
N GLY A 69 1.04 -4.07 4.12
CA GLY A 69 1.51 -4.95 5.18
C GLY A 69 2.77 -5.71 4.78
N ILE A 70 2.79 -6.27 3.57
CA ILE A 70 3.97 -6.96 3.01
C ILE A 70 5.12 -5.98 2.84
N ARG A 71 4.88 -4.79 2.29
CA ARG A 71 5.92 -3.78 2.06
C ARG A 71 6.52 -3.26 3.36
N TRP A 72 5.72 -3.10 4.41
CA TRP A 72 6.20 -2.81 5.76
C TRP A 72 7.10 -3.95 6.27
N ASN A 73 6.64 -5.19 6.18
CA ASN A 73 7.38 -6.34 6.68
C ASN A 73 8.74 -6.50 5.99
N THR A 74 8.79 -6.35 4.67
CA THR A 74 10.04 -6.37 3.88
C THR A 74 10.98 -5.25 4.28
N SER A 75 10.46 -4.05 4.53
CA SER A 75 11.27 -2.90 4.93
C SER A 75 11.79 -3.05 6.37
N GLU A 76 11.00 -3.66 7.25
CA GLU A 76 11.40 -4.00 8.61
C GLU A 76 12.47 -5.10 8.64
N GLN A 77 12.34 -6.13 7.80
CA GLN A 77 13.36 -7.16 7.63
C GLN A 77 14.68 -6.57 7.12
N LYS A 78 14.63 -5.70 6.10
CA LYS A 78 15.83 -5.02 5.58
C LYS A 78 16.49 -4.12 6.63
N PHE A 79 15.71 -3.47 7.47
CA PHE A 79 16.23 -2.67 8.58
C PHE A 79 16.91 -3.54 9.64
N LYS A 80 16.27 -4.66 10.04
CA LYS A 80 16.85 -5.63 10.99
C LYS A 80 18.15 -6.23 10.48
N LEU A 81 18.20 -6.63 9.21
CA LEU A 81 19.40 -7.17 8.56
C LEU A 81 20.55 -6.16 8.53
N HIS A 82 20.25 -4.88 8.29
CA HIS A 82 21.27 -3.83 8.33
C HIS A 82 21.80 -3.59 9.75
N GLN A 83 20.93 -3.67 10.75
CA GLN A 83 21.31 -3.51 12.16
C GLN A 83 22.07 -4.73 12.70
N SER A 84 21.82 -5.94 12.19
CA SER A 84 22.50 -7.18 12.60
C SER A 84 23.83 -7.41 11.89
N GLY A 85 23.99 -6.93 10.65
CA GLY A 85 25.25 -7.00 9.91
C GLY A 85 26.24 -5.87 10.23
N ALA A 86 25.84 -4.91 11.06
CA ALA A 86 26.69 -3.85 11.60
C ALA A 86 27.31 -4.22 12.97
N LYS A 87 27.31 -5.51 13.32
CA LYS A 87 27.97 -6.07 14.50
C LYS A 87 29.22 -6.84 14.10
#